data_AF-A0A2N3D2M2-F1
#
_entry.id   AF-A0A2N3D2M2-F1
#
_cell.length_a   1.000
_cell.length_b   1.000
_cell.length_c   1.000
_cell.angle_alpha   90.00
_cell.angle_beta   90.00
_cell.angle_gamma   90.00
#
_symmetry.space_group_name_H-M   'P 1'
#
loop_
_entity.id
_entity.type
_entity.pdbx_description
1 polymer ?
#
loop_
_entity_poly.entity_id
_entity_poly.type
_entity_poly.pdbx_seq_one_letter_code
_entity_poly.pdbx_strand_id
1 'polypeptide(L)'
;MSLTLALLLAAPSVEETPCRAALATEWPALVENLDEPVYETLTLFDDPEAAGDKPRATVPISVVTALATTKRLRGLCAIDTEASAVLRSYEASQRLRTKDYAGAYQLLTAQPIDGRSPLAGLDAHNLLLAGGGIGTSEYQQATATVRTAHGAAAAALGLREMGSIRSSLGWIDGYRTAEPTSEPVFIVWPDVAMPMVLRVPQSMEDGREARIQGCSVETSPSRNAPTGISDADALTYAREMFEEARTEPAGDDDWQPRPWQEVRPDCTSLDELLFAFGGPARFIGDEFAPTPSLQISEQVIRLLAGSPAQQARGIDAVIARPDIVDPSHYIQVIGTLLQRGDRLQATFFYYVWQVRYLPWARLGSPSGEGALFGAIRATLGPEINGWIGSDPMLNRQVLERALTYERKLPLHPDRPEGVDEKTWLRTIEEVREGAAREWLGQMPVTPDALKTWAKRRAENGLPNGPVEHSGTPLPDHWQ
;
A
#
# COMPACT_ATOMS: atom_id res chain seq x y z
N MET A 1 -32.43 16.23 5.19
CA MET A 1 -31.00 15.87 5.18
C MET A 1 -30.21 17.06 5.72
N SER A 2 -30.47 17.40 6.99
CA SER A 2 -30.30 18.77 7.51
C SER A 2 -30.10 18.71 9.02
N LEU A 3 -29.25 19.60 9.54
CA LEU A 3 -28.66 19.71 10.89
C LEU A 3 -27.43 18.85 11.22
N THR A 4 -27.37 17.55 10.92
CA THR A 4 -26.18 16.73 11.29
C THR A 4 -24.93 17.08 10.46
N LEU A 5 -25.11 17.52 9.21
CA LEU A 5 -24.00 17.92 8.33
C LEU A 5 -23.47 19.34 8.66
N ALA A 6 -24.28 20.19 9.29
CA ALA A 6 -23.86 21.54 9.69
C ALA A 6 -23.04 21.53 11.00
N LEU A 7 -23.21 20.50 11.84
CA LEU A 7 -22.42 20.31 13.06
C LEU A 7 -21.06 19.64 12.81
N LEU A 8 -20.87 18.97 11.67
CA LEU A 8 -19.57 18.42 11.24
C LEU A 8 -18.66 19.45 10.56
N LEU A 9 -19.23 20.54 10.03
CA LEU A 9 -18.47 21.63 9.38
C LEU A 9 -18.17 22.81 10.33
N ALA A 10 -18.73 22.78 11.54
CA ALA A 10 -18.37 23.68 12.63
C ALA A 10 -17.51 22.93 13.66
N ALA A 11 -16.41 22.32 13.20
CA ALA A 11 -15.34 22.04 14.14
C ALA A 11 -14.96 23.40 14.76
N PRO A 12 -14.99 23.56 16.10
CA PRO A 12 -14.50 24.78 16.70
C PRO A 12 -13.10 25.02 16.14
N SER A 13 -12.82 26.23 15.66
CA SER A 13 -11.47 26.62 15.30
C SER A 13 -10.61 26.29 16.51
N VAL A 14 -9.88 25.18 16.43
CA VAL A 14 -9.01 24.75 17.53
C VAL A 14 -8.04 25.90 17.66
N GLU A 15 -8.12 26.63 18.78
CA GLU A 15 -7.21 27.75 19.03
C GLU A 15 -5.79 27.23 18.79
N GLU A 16 -5.08 27.94 17.90
CA GLU A 16 -3.77 27.52 17.45
C GLU A 16 -2.83 27.50 18.67
N THR A 17 -2.54 26.30 19.17
CA THR A 17 -1.67 26.15 20.33
C THR A 17 -0.23 26.49 19.93
N PRO A 18 0.63 26.95 20.85
CA PRO A 18 2.04 27.17 20.56
C PRO A 18 2.74 25.92 19.98
N CYS A 19 2.30 24.73 20.42
CA CYS A 19 2.75 23.46 19.85
C CYS A 19 2.37 23.33 18.37
N ARG A 20 1.09 23.50 18.01
CA ARG A 20 0.64 23.32 16.63
C ARG A 20 1.17 24.40 15.70
N ALA A 21 1.33 25.64 16.16
CA ALA A 21 2.00 26.71 15.40
C ALA A 21 3.47 26.37 15.10
N ALA A 22 4.21 25.84 16.09
CA ALA A 22 5.60 25.42 15.90
C ALA A 22 5.69 24.24 14.93
N LEU A 23 4.79 23.25 15.05
CA LEU A 23 4.73 22.13 14.13
C LEU A 23 4.39 22.56 12.71
N ALA A 24 3.39 23.41 12.50
CA ALA A 24 3.04 23.96 11.19
C ALA A 24 4.25 24.61 10.49
N THR A 25 5.15 25.22 11.27
CA THR A 25 6.35 25.89 10.76
C THR A 25 7.50 24.91 10.47
N GLU A 26 7.74 23.94 11.35
CA GLU A 26 8.97 23.13 11.34
C GLU A 26 8.79 21.73 10.75
N TRP A 27 7.57 21.21 10.78
CA TRP A 27 7.26 19.84 10.39
C TRP A 27 7.54 19.52 8.91
N PRO A 28 7.26 20.41 7.92
CA PRO A 28 7.59 20.13 6.53
C PRO A 28 9.07 19.78 6.34
N ALA A 29 9.97 20.59 6.91
CA ALA A 29 11.41 20.37 6.84
C ALA A 29 11.84 19.07 7.57
N LEU A 30 11.19 18.72 8.68
CA LEU A 30 11.45 17.44 9.35
C LEU A 30 11.09 16.25 8.44
N VAL A 31 9.94 16.33 7.78
CA VAL A 31 9.48 15.25 6.90
C VAL A 31 10.34 15.13 5.65
N GLU A 32 10.83 16.24 5.08
CA GLU A 32 11.80 16.21 3.97
C GLU A 32 13.10 15.48 4.36
N ASN A 33 13.58 15.66 5.60
CA ASN A 33 14.79 14.97 6.10
C ASN A 33 14.63 13.45 6.30
N LEU A 34 13.42 12.89 6.24
CA LEU A 34 13.22 11.43 6.32
C LEU A 34 13.75 10.69 5.10
N ASP A 35 13.68 11.33 3.94
CA ASP A 35 13.96 10.69 2.65
C ASP A 35 15.43 10.78 2.25
N GLU A 36 16.23 11.58 2.95
CA GLU A 36 17.67 11.62 2.70
C GLU A 36 18.28 10.23 2.94
N PRO A 37 18.94 9.59 1.97
CA PRO A 37 19.58 8.31 2.24
C PRO A 37 20.64 8.46 3.34
N VAL A 38 20.55 7.67 4.41
CA VAL A 38 21.66 7.52 5.34
C VAL A 38 22.65 6.59 4.65
N TYR A 39 23.62 7.17 3.94
CA TYR A 39 24.67 6.40 3.29
C TYR A 39 25.49 5.70 4.37
N GLU A 40 25.29 4.40 4.48
CA GLU A 40 26.26 3.54 5.11
C GLU A 40 27.48 3.47 4.20
N THR A 41 28.56 4.17 4.55
CA THR A 41 29.90 3.73 4.15
C THR A 41 30.22 2.44 4.93
N LEU A 42 29.54 1.35 4.59
CA LEU A 42 29.81 0.01 5.12
C LEU A 42 30.46 -0.85 4.03
N THR A 43 31.73 -1.17 4.26
CA THR A 43 32.35 -2.35 3.66
C THR A 43 31.67 -3.58 4.27
N LEU A 44 30.70 -4.13 3.55
CA LEU A 44 29.74 -5.14 4.04
C LEU A 44 30.27 -6.58 4.19
N PHE A 45 31.59 -6.82 4.15
CA PHE A 45 32.13 -8.19 4.14
C PHE A 45 33.43 -8.43 4.92
N ASP A 46 33.81 -7.58 5.86
CA ASP A 46 34.97 -7.90 6.71
C ASP A 46 34.52 -8.30 8.10
N ASP A 47 34.77 -9.58 8.41
CA ASP A 47 34.98 -10.18 9.71
C ASP A 47 35.08 -9.15 10.87
N PRO A 48 34.20 -9.20 11.89
CA PRO A 48 34.25 -8.27 13.02
C PRO A 48 35.59 -8.27 13.76
N GLU A 49 36.40 -9.33 13.65
CA GLU A 49 37.78 -9.35 14.19
C GLU A 49 38.80 -8.64 13.27
N ALA A 50 38.52 -8.56 11.96
CA ALA A 50 39.36 -7.84 10.99
C ALA A 50 39.04 -6.33 10.90
N ALA A 51 37.96 -5.87 11.55
CA ALA A 51 37.46 -4.52 11.36
C ALA A 51 38.36 -3.41 11.96
N GLY A 52 39.24 -3.69 12.94
CA GLY A 52 40.15 -2.67 13.50
C GLY A 52 39.47 -1.33 13.86
N ASP A 53 40.25 -0.25 13.88
CA ASP A 53 39.81 1.14 14.15
C ASP A 53 39.01 1.75 12.96
N LYS A 54 38.12 0.98 12.32
CA LYS A 54 37.37 1.41 11.14
C LYS A 54 36.45 2.59 11.45
N PRO A 55 36.26 3.50 10.48
CA PRO A 55 35.50 4.72 10.66
C PRO A 55 34.05 4.41 11.04
N ARG A 56 33.59 5.02 12.14
CA ARG A 56 32.18 5.00 12.54
C ARG A 56 31.33 5.57 11.42
N ALA A 57 30.16 4.97 11.17
CA ALA A 57 29.17 5.52 10.27
C ALA A 57 28.98 7.01 10.57
N THR A 58 29.16 7.86 9.56
CA THR A 58 28.99 9.31 9.73
C THR A 58 27.51 9.61 9.61
N VAL A 59 26.87 9.89 10.74
CA VAL A 59 25.46 10.31 10.76
C VAL A 59 25.34 11.67 10.07
N PRO A 60 24.48 11.83 9.04
CA PRO A 60 24.28 13.12 8.39
C PRO A 60 23.88 14.22 9.39
N ILE A 61 24.40 15.43 9.21
CA ILE A 61 24.09 16.59 10.07
C ILE A 61 22.58 16.89 10.08
N SER A 62 21.89 16.64 8.97
CA SER A 62 20.44 16.74 8.84
C SER A 62 19.70 15.85 9.84
N VAL A 63 20.09 14.58 9.98
CA VAL A 63 19.50 13.62 10.93
C VAL A 63 19.73 14.07 12.38
N VAL A 64 20.93 14.53 12.71
CA VAL A 64 21.25 15.07 14.05
C VAL A 64 20.36 16.29 14.36
N THR A 65 20.21 17.19 13.39
CA THR A 65 19.37 18.40 13.50
C THR A 65 17.90 18.03 13.65
N ALA A 66 17.42 17.03 12.89
CA ALA A 66 16.06 16.53 12.96
C ALA A 66 15.74 15.91 14.33
N LEU A 67 16.64 15.10 14.89
CA LEU A 67 16.48 14.52 16.23
C LEU A 67 16.45 15.60 17.32
N ALA A 68 17.33 16.59 17.25
CA ALA A 68 17.35 17.71 18.20
C ALA A 68 16.06 18.54 18.14
N THR A 69 15.60 18.85 16.93
CA THR A 69 14.38 19.61 16.66
C THR A 69 13.15 18.85 17.16
N THR A 70 13.05 17.56 16.83
CA THR A 70 11.97 16.68 17.28
C THR A 70 11.90 16.61 18.80
N LYS A 71 13.04 16.43 19.47
CA LYS A 71 13.10 16.42 20.95
C LYS A 71 12.58 17.72 21.56
N ARG A 72 12.93 18.87 20.99
CA ARG A 72 12.40 20.18 21.44
C ARG A 72 10.89 20.25 21.23
N LEU A 73 10.40 19.90 20.04
CA LEU A 73 8.98 19.92 19.72
C LEU A 73 8.18 18.98 20.63
N ARG A 74 8.71 17.80 20.98
CA ARG A 74 8.05 16.89 21.94
C ARG A 74 7.89 17.51 23.33
N GLY A 75 8.86 18.29 23.79
CA GLY A 75 8.74 19.04 25.03
C GLY A 75 7.65 20.12 24.97
N LEU A 76 7.57 20.84 23.85
CA LEU A 76 6.54 21.86 23.61
C LEU A 76 5.14 21.26 23.47
N CYS A 77 5.05 20.08 22.86
CA CYS A 77 3.81 19.37 22.53
C CYS A 77 3.40 18.32 23.56
N ALA A 78 3.99 18.32 24.77
CA ALA A 78 3.78 17.27 25.76
C ALA A 78 2.29 17.10 26.20
N ILE A 79 1.48 18.15 26.09
CA ILE A 79 0.05 18.13 26.41
C ILE A 79 -0.85 17.79 25.21
N ASP A 80 -0.33 17.88 23.98
CA ASP A 80 -1.05 17.51 22.75
C ASP A 80 -0.72 16.05 22.43
N THR A 81 -1.60 15.14 22.84
CA THR A 81 -1.37 13.70 22.77
C THR A 81 -1.16 13.21 21.34
N GLU A 82 -1.87 13.80 20.37
CA GLU A 82 -1.75 13.45 18.96
C GLU A 82 -0.40 13.90 18.40
N ALA A 83 -0.06 15.19 18.59
CA ALA A 83 1.22 15.73 18.15
C ALA A 83 2.41 15.00 18.78
N SER A 84 2.32 14.70 20.08
CA SER A 84 3.35 13.95 20.80
C SER A 84 3.50 12.51 20.27
N ALA A 85 2.41 11.86 19.85
CA ALA A 85 2.47 10.52 19.27
C ALA A 85 3.18 10.52 17.91
N VAL A 86 2.80 11.46 17.02
CA VAL A 86 3.45 11.64 15.70
C VAL A 86 4.95 11.91 15.85
N LEU A 87 5.33 12.85 16.72
CA LEU A 87 6.74 13.17 16.97
C LEU A 87 7.52 11.99 17.56
N ARG A 88 6.89 11.17 18.40
CA ARG A 88 7.49 9.96 18.96
C ARG A 88 7.80 8.94 17.86
N SER A 89 6.82 8.65 17.00
CA SER A 89 6.99 7.71 15.88
C SER A 89 8.05 8.21 14.90
N TYR A 90 8.05 9.51 14.59
CA TYR A 90 9.09 10.15 13.79
C TYR A 90 10.49 9.99 14.40
N GLU A 91 10.65 10.31 15.70
CA GLU A 91 11.94 10.17 16.39
C GLU A 91 12.43 8.73 16.40
N ALA A 92 11.54 7.75 16.61
CA ALA A 92 11.88 6.34 16.54
C ALA A 92 12.40 5.94 15.16
N SER A 93 11.73 6.36 14.07
CA SER A 93 12.19 6.13 12.71
C SER A 93 13.58 6.75 12.46
N GLN A 94 13.82 7.97 12.93
CA GLN A 94 15.13 8.62 12.80
C GLN A 94 16.23 7.88 13.57
N ARG A 95 15.95 7.40 14.79
CA ARG A 95 16.91 6.63 15.59
C ARG A 95 17.27 5.31 14.93
N LEU A 96 16.29 4.60 14.36
CA LEU A 96 16.52 3.36 13.62
C LEU A 96 17.44 3.58 12.40
N ARG A 97 17.26 4.70 11.67
CA ARG A 97 18.15 5.07 10.56
C ARG A 97 19.60 5.29 11.00
N THR A 98 19.83 5.66 12.26
CA THR A 98 21.18 5.80 12.85
C THR A 98 21.62 4.57 13.66
N LYS A 99 20.89 3.46 13.58
CA LYS A 99 21.13 2.22 14.38
C LYS A 99 21.10 2.42 15.89
N ASP A 100 20.42 3.46 16.38
CA ASP A 100 20.15 3.63 17.80
C ASP A 100 18.93 2.79 18.21
N TYR A 101 19.10 1.47 18.14
CA TYR A 101 18.04 0.50 18.41
C TYR A 101 17.56 0.60 19.87
N ALA A 102 18.47 0.75 20.82
CA ALA A 102 18.14 0.91 22.24
C ALA A 102 17.29 2.17 22.49
N GLY A 103 17.66 3.31 21.91
CA GLY A 103 16.89 4.54 22.03
C GLY A 103 15.50 4.44 21.39
N ALA A 104 15.40 3.84 20.20
CA ALA A 104 14.11 3.60 19.54
C ALA A 104 13.22 2.64 20.36
N TYR A 105 13.79 1.56 20.89
CA TYR A 105 13.07 0.57 21.70
C TYR A 105 12.54 1.18 22.99
N GLN A 106 13.38 1.92 23.73
CA GLN A 106 12.95 2.61 24.95
C GLN A 106 11.83 3.61 24.66
N LEU A 107 11.94 4.34 23.55
CA LEU A 107 10.96 5.32 23.15
C LEU A 107 9.60 4.69 22.83
N LEU A 108 9.60 3.57 22.12
CA LEU A 108 8.38 2.88 21.70
C LEU A 108 7.74 2.05 22.81
N THR A 109 8.53 1.45 23.71
CA THR A 109 8.00 0.68 24.85
C THR A 109 7.45 1.55 25.98
N ALA A 110 7.81 2.84 26.03
CA ALA A 110 7.28 3.78 27.03
C ALA A 110 5.76 4.03 26.90
N GLN A 111 5.16 3.72 25.74
CA GLN A 111 3.72 3.85 25.51
C GLN A 111 3.22 2.64 24.71
N PRO A 112 2.12 2.00 25.12
CA PRO A 112 1.53 0.91 24.36
C PRO A 112 1.19 1.32 22.92
N ILE A 113 1.32 0.39 21.99
CA ILE A 113 0.82 0.56 20.62
C ILE A 113 -0.71 0.51 20.68
N ASP A 114 -1.36 1.66 20.44
CA ASP A 114 -2.80 1.69 20.24
C ASP A 114 -3.11 1.14 18.85
N GLY A 115 -3.68 -0.05 18.77
CA GLY A 115 -4.05 -0.70 17.51
C GLY A 115 -5.08 0.07 16.67
N ARG A 116 -5.73 1.10 17.22
CA ARG A 116 -6.62 2.02 16.49
C ARG A 116 -5.91 3.27 15.97
N SER A 117 -4.70 3.52 16.41
CA SER A 117 -3.90 4.64 15.94
C SER A 117 -3.57 4.45 14.46
N PRO A 118 -3.65 5.51 13.63
CA PRO A 118 -3.16 5.44 12.26
C PRO A 118 -1.65 5.14 12.20
N LEU A 119 -0.91 5.36 13.29
CA LEU A 119 0.53 5.09 13.39
C LEU A 119 0.84 3.67 13.87
N ALA A 120 -0.17 2.84 14.18
CA ALA A 120 0.03 1.53 14.82
C ALA A 120 0.97 0.61 14.01
N GLY A 121 0.79 0.55 12.69
CA GLY A 121 1.65 -0.25 11.80
C GLY A 121 3.10 0.23 11.78
N LEU A 122 3.31 1.55 11.73
CA LEU A 122 4.65 2.15 11.77
C LEU A 122 5.34 1.90 13.12
N ASP A 123 4.62 2.11 14.23
CA ASP A 123 5.16 1.87 15.57
C ASP A 123 5.45 0.39 15.82
N ALA A 124 4.60 -0.51 15.32
CA ALA A 124 4.82 -1.94 15.37
C ALA A 124 6.07 -2.35 14.59
N HIS A 125 6.21 -1.86 13.34
CA HIS A 125 7.39 -2.09 12.52
C HIS A 125 8.66 -1.64 13.26
N ASN A 126 8.66 -0.38 13.71
CA ASN A 126 9.81 0.22 14.36
C ASN A 126 10.16 -0.49 15.67
N LEU A 127 9.17 -0.96 16.44
CA LEU A 127 9.40 -1.67 17.69
C LEU A 127 10.04 -3.05 17.44
N LEU A 128 9.59 -3.78 16.42
CA LEU A 128 10.17 -5.06 16.02
C LEU A 128 11.62 -4.89 15.55
N LEU A 129 11.89 -3.91 14.69
CA LEU A 129 13.25 -3.58 14.24
C LEU A 129 14.15 -3.17 15.40
N ALA A 130 13.65 -2.34 16.31
CA ALA A 130 14.40 -1.89 17.49
C ALA A 130 14.73 -3.07 18.42
N GLY A 131 13.77 -3.96 18.69
CA GLY A 131 14.00 -5.16 19.50
C GLY A 131 15.01 -6.10 18.85
N GLY A 132 14.87 -6.37 17.56
CA GLY A 132 15.78 -7.24 16.79
C GLY A 132 17.21 -6.69 16.73
N GLY A 133 17.36 -5.37 16.65
CA GLY A 133 18.66 -4.70 16.68
C GLY A 133 19.34 -4.68 18.06
N ILE A 134 18.63 -4.95 19.15
CA ILE A 134 19.20 -5.09 20.51
C ILE A 134 19.55 -6.54 20.80
N GLY A 135 18.60 -7.47 20.60
CA GLY A 135 18.78 -8.87 20.94
C GLY A 135 17.49 -9.69 20.94
N THR A 136 17.64 -11.01 21.06
CA THR A 136 16.51 -11.96 21.00
C THR A 136 15.46 -11.73 22.09
N SER A 137 15.87 -11.37 23.31
CA SER A 137 14.93 -11.17 24.43
C SER A 137 14.04 -9.96 24.20
N GLU A 138 14.62 -8.84 23.78
CA GLU A 138 13.92 -7.60 23.44
C GLU A 138 13.03 -7.80 22.23
N TYR A 139 13.49 -8.55 21.22
CA TYR A 139 12.66 -8.92 20.08
C TYR A 139 11.43 -9.73 20.49
N GLN A 140 11.57 -10.75 21.33
CA GLN A 140 10.44 -11.53 21.82
C GLN A 140 9.43 -10.67 22.60
N GLN A 141 9.91 -9.71 23.40
CA GLN A 141 9.06 -8.76 24.10
C GLN A 141 8.35 -7.79 23.13
N ALA A 142 9.05 -7.29 22.12
CA ALA A 142 8.47 -6.49 21.04
C ALA A 142 7.37 -7.28 20.32
N THR A 143 7.65 -8.52 19.92
CA THR A 143 6.70 -9.43 19.27
C THR A 143 5.46 -9.65 20.12
N ALA A 144 5.59 -9.93 21.42
CA ALA A 144 4.44 -10.07 22.32
C ALA A 144 3.59 -8.80 22.39
N THR A 145 4.24 -7.64 22.42
CA THR A 145 3.56 -6.32 22.46
C THR A 145 2.80 -6.06 21.17
N VAL A 146 3.45 -6.24 20.02
CA VAL A 146 2.88 -6.03 18.69
C VAL A 146 1.74 -7.01 18.42
N ARG A 147 1.93 -8.29 18.73
CA ARG A 147 0.89 -9.33 18.60
C ARG A 147 -0.37 -8.99 19.40
N THR A 148 -0.20 -8.52 20.64
CA THR A 148 -1.33 -8.08 21.47
C THR A 148 -2.09 -6.90 20.85
N ALA A 149 -1.35 -5.87 20.39
CA ALA A 149 -1.95 -4.72 19.72
C ALA A 149 -2.64 -5.12 18.41
N HIS A 150 -2.06 -6.05 17.64
CA HIS A 150 -2.62 -6.55 16.39
C HIS A 150 -3.93 -7.29 16.64
N GLY A 151 -4.00 -8.16 17.65
CA GLY A 151 -5.24 -8.83 18.03
C GLY A 151 -6.37 -7.85 18.37
N ALA A 152 -6.05 -6.77 19.10
CA ALA A 152 -7.01 -5.71 19.41
C ALA A 152 -7.48 -4.94 18.16
N ALA A 153 -6.55 -4.62 17.24
CA ALA A 153 -6.88 -3.99 15.96
C ALA A 153 -7.75 -4.89 15.09
N ALA A 154 -7.41 -6.18 15.00
CA ALA A 154 -8.15 -7.16 14.23
C ALA A 154 -9.59 -7.31 14.74
N ALA A 155 -9.77 -7.39 16.06
CA ALA A 155 -11.09 -7.42 16.68
C ALA A 155 -11.90 -6.15 16.39
N ALA A 156 -11.26 -4.96 16.36
CA ALA A 156 -11.92 -3.71 16.01
C ALA A 156 -12.40 -3.66 14.55
N LEU A 157 -11.73 -4.38 13.65
CA LEU A 157 -12.16 -4.58 12.26
C LEU A 157 -13.23 -5.67 12.09
N GLY A 158 -13.74 -6.24 13.18
CA GLY A 158 -14.76 -7.29 13.15
C GLY A 158 -14.20 -8.67 12.75
N LEU A 159 -12.88 -8.85 12.80
CA LEU A 159 -12.26 -10.15 12.60
C LEU A 159 -12.40 -10.98 13.88
N ARG A 160 -12.79 -12.23 13.70
CA ARG A 160 -12.84 -13.21 14.78
C ARG A 160 -11.51 -13.94 14.85
N GLU A 161 -10.91 -13.97 16.03
CA GLU A 161 -9.78 -14.85 16.30
C GLU A 161 -10.26 -16.31 16.26
N MET A 162 -9.64 -17.11 15.39
CA MET A 162 -9.88 -18.55 15.28
C MET A 162 -9.17 -19.31 16.41
N GLY A 163 -8.12 -18.72 16.95
CA GLY A 163 -7.27 -19.25 18.00
C GLY A 163 -5.81 -18.94 17.75
N SER A 164 -4.99 -19.33 18.72
CA SER A 164 -3.55 -19.14 18.73
C SER A 164 -2.86 -20.47 19.03
N ILE A 165 -1.83 -20.82 18.28
CA ILE A 165 -1.06 -22.06 18.49
C ILE A 165 0.44 -21.75 18.57
N ARG A 166 1.11 -22.35 19.56
CA ARG A 166 2.58 -22.27 19.70
C ARG A 166 3.24 -23.30 18.78
N SER A 167 4.28 -22.89 18.07
CA SER A 167 5.17 -23.74 17.30
C SER A 167 6.55 -23.81 17.97
N SER A 168 7.47 -24.59 17.40
CA SER A 168 8.86 -24.67 17.87
C SER A 168 9.65 -23.38 17.63
N LEU A 169 9.18 -22.51 16.73
CA LEU A 169 9.86 -21.29 16.31
C LEU A 169 9.10 -20.00 16.65
N GLY A 170 7.89 -20.06 17.20
CA GLY A 170 7.08 -18.87 17.40
C GLY A 170 5.62 -19.13 17.73
N TRP A 171 4.77 -18.13 17.50
CA TRP A 171 3.32 -18.23 17.59
C TRP A 171 2.66 -18.17 16.23
N ILE A 172 1.49 -18.76 16.09
CA ILE A 172 0.64 -18.64 14.91
C ILE A 172 -0.76 -18.25 15.38
N ASP A 173 -1.24 -17.11 14.90
CA ASP A 173 -2.58 -16.60 15.18
C ASP A 173 -3.44 -16.77 13.93
N GLY A 174 -4.67 -17.24 14.10
CA GLY A 174 -5.64 -17.37 13.01
C GLY A 174 -6.74 -16.32 13.13
N TYR A 175 -7.08 -15.68 12.02
CA TYR A 175 -8.16 -14.71 11.91
C TYR A 175 -9.10 -15.07 10.76
N ARG A 176 -10.39 -14.79 10.93
CA ARG A 176 -11.39 -14.92 9.87
C ARG A 176 -12.45 -13.83 10.03
N THR A 177 -13.06 -13.40 8.92
CA THR A 177 -14.24 -12.52 9.01
C THR A 177 -15.45 -13.31 9.54
N ALA A 178 -16.54 -12.60 9.87
CA ALA A 178 -17.78 -13.27 10.28
C ALA A 178 -18.46 -14.07 9.15
N GLU A 179 -18.07 -13.87 7.90
CA GLU A 179 -18.65 -14.57 6.75
C GLU A 179 -18.19 -16.04 6.75
N PRO A 180 -19.12 -17.02 6.72
CA PRO A 180 -18.79 -18.45 6.78
C PRO A 180 -17.85 -18.93 5.67
N THR A 181 -17.88 -18.25 4.52
CA THR A 181 -17.09 -18.56 3.33
C THR A 181 -15.78 -17.77 3.25
N SER A 182 -15.50 -16.89 4.21
CA SER A 182 -14.27 -16.11 4.16
C SER A 182 -13.04 -16.96 4.44
N GLU A 183 -11.98 -16.70 3.68
CA GLU A 183 -10.71 -17.40 3.80
C GLU A 183 -10.06 -17.09 5.16
N PRO A 184 -9.49 -18.09 5.85
CA PRO A 184 -8.71 -17.83 7.05
C PRO A 184 -7.37 -17.18 6.68
N VAL A 185 -6.96 -16.22 7.51
CA VAL A 185 -5.65 -15.57 7.44
C VAL A 185 -4.88 -15.96 8.70
N PHE A 186 -3.67 -16.46 8.53
CA PHE A 186 -2.79 -16.79 9.66
C PHE A 186 -1.63 -15.83 9.71
N ILE A 187 -1.22 -15.43 10.91
CA ILE A 187 -0.02 -14.63 11.14
C ILE A 187 0.94 -15.45 11.97
N VAL A 188 2.14 -15.68 11.43
CA VAL A 188 3.25 -16.29 12.14
C VAL A 188 4.08 -15.20 12.78
N TRP A 189 4.43 -15.43 14.05
CA TRP A 189 5.25 -14.57 14.88
C TRP A 189 6.51 -15.34 15.30
N PRO A 190 7.56 -15.37 14.46
CA PRO A 190 8.79 -16.07 14.79
C PRO A 190 9.48 -15.43 16.01
N ASP A 191 10.23 -16.21 16.78
CA ASP A 191 10.94 -15.74 17.96
C ASP A 191 12.21 -14.93 17.65
N VAL A 192 12.68 -14.95 16.40
CA VAL A 192 13.95 -14.32 15.95
C VAL A 192 13.88 -13.65 14.58
N ALA A 193 12.71 -13.61 13.95
CA ALA A 193 12.52 -13.08 12.59
C ALA A 193 11.19 -12.34 12.48
N MET A 194 11.09 -11.43 11.52
CA MET A 194 9.90 -10.60 11.30
C MET A 194 8.62 -11.44 11.12
N PRO A 195 7.44 -10.92 11.51
CA PRO A 195 6.16 -11.61 11.33
C PRO A 195 5.90 -11.95 9.86
N MET A 196 5.07 -12.96 9.61
CA MET A 196 4.71 -13.41 8.26
C MET A 196 3.23 -13.74 8.17
N VAL A 197 2.62 -13.65 6.98
CA VAL A 197 1.23 -14.07 6.75
C VAL A 197 1.19 -15.38 5.99
N LEU A 198 0.37 -16.31 6.45
CA LEU A 198 0.01 -17.52 5.71
C LEU A 198 -1.44 -17.36 5.26
N ARG A 199 -1.67 -17.42 3.95
CA ARG A 199 -3.01 -17.49 3.37
C ARG A 199 -3.29 -18.93 2.98
N VAL A 200 -4.49 -19.41 3.25
CA VAL A 200 -4.94 -20.72 2.77
C VAL A 200 -6.06 -20.45 1.77
N PRO A 201 -5.73 -20.22 0.48
CA PRO A 201 -6.74 -19.91 -0.52
C PRO A 201 -7.71 -21.10 -0.66
N GLN A 202 -9.00 -20.80 -0.72
CA GLN A 202 -10.02 -21.80 -1.03
C GLN A 202 -10.22 -21.83 -2.55
N SER A 203 -9.43 -22.64 -3.27
CA SER A 203 -9.68 -22.84 -4.70
C SER A 203 -11.00 -23.61 -4.89
N MET A 204 -11.98 -22.98 -5.55
CA MET A 204 -13.28 -23.58 -5.87
C MET A 204 -13.27 -24.35 -7.21
N GLU A 205 -12.31 -24.11 -8.11
CA GLU A 205 -12.40 -24.64 -9.48
C GLU A 205 -11.49 -25.84 -9.80
N ASP A 206 -10.32 -26.01 -9.16
CA ASP A 206 -9.35 -27.03 -9.62
C ASP A 206 -8.72 -27.92 -8.53
N GLY A 207 -9.18 -27.84 -7.28
CA GLY A 207 -8.71 -28.74 -6.21
C GLY A 207 -7.21 -28.65 -5.90
N ARG A 208 -6.56 -27.51 -6.17
CA ARG A 208 -5.11 -27.32 -5.97
C ARG A 208 -4.79 -26.43 -4.78
N GLU A 209 -3.96 -27.00 -3.91
CA GLU A 209 -2.89 -26.43 -3.07
C GLU A 209 -3.23 -25.21 -2.21
N ALA A 210 -3.30 -25.44 -0.90
CA ALA A 210 -3.03 -24.38 0.04
C ALA A 210 -1.53 -24.07 -0.02
N ARG A 211 -1.21 -22.81 -0.33
CA ARG A 211 0.16 -22.31 -0.39
C ARG A 211 0.39 -21.39 0.78
N ILE A 212 1.38 -21.68 1.60
CA ILE A 212 1.99 -20.62 2.39
C ILE A 212 2.59 -19.63 1.40
N GLN A 213 2.08 -18.40 1.34
CA GLN A 213 2.80 -17.31 0.70
C GLN A 213 3.74 -16.70 1.74
N GLY A 214 4.90 -17.35 1.92
CA GLY A 214 6.09 -16.69 2.47
C GLY A 214 6.72 -15.78 1.41
N CYS A 215 7.78 -15.06 1.76
CA CYS A 215 8.42 -14.02 0.93
C CYS A 215 9.01 -14.44 -0.43
N SER A 216 8.67 -15.60 -0.98
CA SER A 216 8.88 -15.93 -2.39
C SER A 216 7.79 -16.89 -2.84
N VAL A 217 7.06 -16.49 -3.88
CA VAL A 217 5.86 -17.14 -4.41
C VAL A 217 6.14 -18.53 -4.99
N GLU A 218 7.41 -18.92 -5.13
CA GLU A 218 7.83 -20.06 -5.96
C GLU A 218 8.35 -21.29 -5.19
N THR A 219 8.66 -21.20 -3.89
CA THR A 219 9.37 -22.29 -3.19
C THR A 219 8.73 -22.73 -1.87
N SER A 220 7.47 -22.39 -1.63
CA SER A 220 6.81 -22.82 -0.40
C SER A 220 6.22 -24.22 -0.56
N PRO A 221 6.31 -25.08 0.46
CA PRO A 221 5.67 -26.39 0.45
C PRO A 221 4.19 -26.22 0.14
N SER A 222 3.65 -27.07 -0.73
CA SER A 222 2.23 -27.13 -1.04
C SER A 222 1.63 -28.43 -0.50
N ARG A 223 0.55 -28.30 0.27
CA ARG A 223 -0.32 -29.45 0.61
C ARG A 223 -1.74 -29.13 0.18
N ASN A 224 -2.52 -30.14 -0.15
CA ASN A 224 -3.94 -29.93 -0.42
C ASN A 224 -4.67 -29.71 0.91
N ALA A 225 -5.30 -28.55 1.08
CA ALA A 225 -6.17 -28.31 2.23
C ALA A 225 -7.58 -28.89 1.96
N PRO A 226 -8.21 -29.55 2.93
CA PRO A 226 -9.61 -29.96 2.83
C PRO A 226 -10.54 -28.75 2.70
N THR A 227 -11.51 -28.82 1.79
CA THR A 227 -12.63 -27.86 1.76
C THR A 227 -13.50 -28.01 3.01
N GLY A 228 -13.90 -26.90 3.63
CA GLY A 228 -14.74 -26.93 4.84
C GLY A 228 -13.99 -27.32 6.12
N ILE A 229 -12.67 -27.13 6.16
CA ILE A 229 -11.84 -27.37 7.33
C ILE A 229 -12.31 -26.56 8.54
N SER A 230 -12.34 -27.19 9.73
CA SER A 230 -12.65 -26.48 10.97
C SER A 230 -11.56 -25.47 11.32
N ASP A 231 -11.87 -24.47 12.16
CA ASP A 231 -10.87 -23.46 12.55
C ASP A 231 -9.64 -24.08 13.25
N ALA A 232 -9.87 -25.09 14.09
CA ALA A 232 -8.80 -25.79 14.81
C ALA A 232 -7.92 -26.63 13.88
N ASP A 233 -8.53 -27.30 12.90
CA ASP A 233 -7.80 -28.06 11.89
C ASP A 233 -7.00 -27.12 10.99
N ALA A 234 -7.55 -25.96 10.63
CA ALA A 234 -6.88 -24.97 9.80
C ALA A 234 -5.65 -24.37 10.52
N LEU A 235 -5.76 -24.09 11.83
CA LEU A 235 -4.62 -23.69 12.67
C LEU A 235 -3.55 -24.79 12.78
N THR A 236 -3.96 -26.04 12.95
CA THR A 236 -3.05 -27.19 13.02
C THR A 236 -2.31 -27.35 11.69
N TYR A 237 -3.02 -27.24 10.59
CA TYR A 237 -2.47 -27.27 9.24
C TYR A 237 -1.45 -26.14 9.01
N ALA A 238 -1.80 -24.89 9.39
CA ALA A 238 -0.86 -23.76 9.31
C ALA A 238 0.42 -24.00 10.11
N ARG A 239 0.32 -24.60 11.30
CA ARG A 239 1.48 -24.99 12.12
C ARG A 239 2.34 -26.05 11.42
N GLU A 240 1.73 -27.12 10.93
CA GLU A 240 2.47 -28.19 10.25
C GLU A 240 3.23 -27.67 9.04
N MET A 241 2.59 -26.82 8.24
CA MET A 241 3.21 -26.20 7.08
C MET A 241 4.38 -25.27 7.47
N PHE A 242 4.24 -24.49 8.55
CA PHE A 242 5.33 -23.65 9.06
C PHE A 242 6.52 -24.49 9.58
N GLU A 243 6.25 -25.61 10.26
CA GLU A 243 7.28 -26.53 10.74
C GLU A 243 7.97 -27.29 9.59
N GLU A 244 7.23 -27.63 8.53
CA GLU A 244 7.75 -28.28 7.33
C GLU A 244 8.66 -27.34 6.53
N ALA A 245 8.24 -26.08 6.36
CA ALA A 245 9.02 -25.06 5.68
C ALA A 245 10.44 -24.90 6.29
N ARG A 246 10.57 -25.07 7.61
CA ARG A 246 11.88 -25.09 8.31
C ARG A 246 12.83 -26.18 7.81
N THR A 247 12.28 -27.31 7.38
CA THR A 247 13.03 -28.53 7.07
C THR A 247 13.31 -28.72 5.59
N GLU A 248 12.65 -27.96 4.71
CA GLU A 248 12.92 -28.03 3.28
C GLU A 248 14.27 -27.40 2.94
N PRO A 249 15.22 -28.15 2.36
CA PRO A 249 16.40 -27.53 1.77
C PRO A 249 15.94 -26.62 0.64
N ALA A 250 16.42 -25.37 0.63
CA ALA A 250 16.22 -24.49 -0.53
C ALA A 250 16.70 -25.25 -1.77
N GLY A 251 15.79 -25.46 -2.73
CA GLY A 251 15.99 -26.36 -3.86
C GLY A 251 17.28 -26.10 -4.65
N ASP A 252 17.76 -27.17 -5.28
CA ASP A 252 18.99 -27.31 -6.07
C ASP A 252 19.34 -26.07 -6.93
N ASP A 253 20.38 -25.33 -6.52
CA ASP A 253 21.46 -24.78 -7.36
C ASP A 253 22.32 -23.82 -6.50
N ASP A 254 23.49 -24.27 -6.05
CA ASP A 254 24.62 -23.49 -5.46
C ASP A 254 24.37 -22.49 -4.30
N TRP A 255 23.13 -22.30 -3.86
CA TRP A 255 22.78 -21.52 -2.68
C TRP A 255 22.60 -22.47 -1.51
N GLN A 256 23.59 -22.52 -0.61
CA GLN A 256 23.44 -23.26 0.64
C GLN A 256 22.10 -22.92 1.31
N PRO A 257 21.40 -23.91 1.89
CA PRO A 257 20.11 -23.69 2.55
C PRO A 257 20.29 -22.60 3.61
N ARG A 258 19.84 -21.38 3.28
CA ARG A 258 19.84 -20.30 4.24
C ARG A 258 18.71 -20.60 5.22
N PRO A 259 18.98 -20.66 6.52
CA PRO A 259 17.91 -20.86 7.48
C PRO A 259 16.86 -19.77 7.27
N TRP A 260 15.58 -20.13 7.39
CA TRP A 260 14.42 -19.21 7.37
C TRP A 260 14.54 -18.01 8.34
N GLN A 261 15.56 -18.02 9.21
CA GLN A 261 15.94 -16.98 10.16
C GLN A 261 16.65 -15.78 9.50
N GLU A 262 17.21 -15.94 8.30
CA GLU A 262 17.71 -14.81 7.52
C GLU A 262 16.51 -14.08 6.89
N VAL A 263 16.00 -13.09 7.62
CA VAL A 263 15.03 -12.10 7.13
C VAL A 263 15.52 -11.60 5.78
N ARG A 264 14.87 -11.99 4.68
CA ARG A 264 15.13 -11.36 3.39
C ARG A 264 14.63 -9.92 3.52
N PRO A 265 15.48 -8.89 3.35
CA PRO A 265 15.05 -7.49 3.39
C PRO A 265 13.95 -7.18 2.36
N ASP A 266 13.83 -8.03 1.35
CA ASP A 266 12.96 -7.93 0.18
C ASP A 266 11.55 -8.52 0.43
N CYS A 267 11.30 -9.05 1.63
CA CYS A 267 10.02 -9.59 2.08
C CYS A 267 8.97 -8.48 2.24
N THR A 268 7.85 -8.60 1.53
CA THR A 268 6.55 -7.88 1.65
C THR A 268 6.45 -6.83 2.76
N SER A 269 5.98 -5.62 2.42
CA SER A 269 5.81 -4.55 3.40
C SER A 269 5.01 -5.05 4.61
N LEU A 270 5.42 -4.64 5.81
CA LEU A 270 4.81 -5.07 7.06
C LEU A 270 3.29 -4.81 7.11
N ASP A 271 2.81 -3.96 6.22
CA ASP A 271 1.43 -3.59 5.96
C ASP A 271 0.59 -4.72 5.37
N GLU A 272 1.17 -5.53 4.49
CA GLU A 272 0.53 -6.75 3.98
C GLU A 272 0.51 -7.83 5.08
N LEU A 273 1.48 -7.78 5.99
CA LEU A 273 1.69 -8.76 7.05
C LEU A 273 0.78 -8.52 8.27
N LEU A 274 0.65 -7.27 8.68
CA LEU A 274 -0.15 -6.84 9.82
C LEU A 274 -1.36 -6.04 9.35
N PHE A 275 -2.11 -6.65 8.43
CA PHE A 275 -3.23 -6.03 7.73
C PHE A 275 -4.24 -5.33 8.64
N ALA A 276 -4.38 -5.76 9.90
CA ALA A 276 -5.29 -5.12 10.85
C ALA A 276 -4.84 -3.74 11.32
N PHE A 277 -3.53 -3.43 11.24
CA PHE A 277 -3.03 -2.07 11.46
C PHE A 277 -3.18 -1.17 10.22
N GLY A 278 -3.50 -1.74 9.06
CA GLY A 278 -3.56 -1.05 7.79
C GLY A 278 -2.19 -0.79 7.15
N GLY A 279 -2.22 -0.03 6.05
CA GLY A 279 -1.02 0.47 5.35
C GLY A 279 -0.13 1.34 6.25
N PRO A 280 1.15 1.54 5.87
CA PRO A 280 2.07 2.26 6.72
C PRO A 280 1.64 3.71 6.71
N ALA A 281 1.49 4.33 7.88
CA ALA A 281 1.38 5.77 7.92
C ALA A 281 2.65 6.39 7.33
N ARG A 282 2.49 7.16 6.26
CA ARG A 282 3.57 7.95 5.67
C ARG A 282 3.52 9.35 6.24
N PHE A 283 4.66 9.89 6.66
CA PHE A 283 4.71 11.31 6.98
C PHE A 283 4.75 12.12 5.67
N ILE A 284 3.84 13.07 5.53
CA ILE A 284 3.60 13.83 4.29
C ILE A 284 3.91 15.32 4.43
N GLY A 285 4.14 15.80 5.65
CA GLY A 285 4.59 17.16 5.96
C GLY A 285 3.45 18.17 6.11
N ASP A 286 2.19 17.76 5.89
CA ASP A 286 1.00 18.61 6.01
C ASP A 286 0.13 18.32 7.25
N GLU A 287 0.54 17.36 8.09
CA GLU A 287 -0.24 16.85 9.23
C GLU A 287 -0.62 17.94 10.23
N PHE A 288 0.18 19.00 10.32
CA PHE A 288 -0.03 20.13 11.22
C PHE A 288 -0.26 21.45 10.50
N ALA A 289 -0.47 21.43 9.17
CA ALA A 289 -0.74 22.65 8.43
C ALA A 289 -2.11 23.24 8.85
N PRO A 290 -2.21 24.55 9.14
CA PRO A 290 -3.46 25.19 9.57
C PRO A 290 -4.51 25.21 8.45
N THR A 291 -4.06 25.15 7.21
CA THR A 291 -4.88 24.89 6.03
C THR A 291 -4.10 23.89 5.18
N PRO A 292 -4.75 22.86 4.61
CA PRO A 292 -4.08 21.98 3.67
C PRO A 292 -3.43 22.83 2.59
N SER A 293 -2.10 22.79 2.52
CA SER A 293 -1.40 23.38 1.38
C SER A 293 -1.86 22.69 0.11
N LEU A 294 -1.75 23.38 -1.03
CA LEU A 294 -1.88 22.68 -2.30
C LEU A 294 -0.84 21.56 -2.30
N GLN A 295 -1.29 20.31 -2.32
CA GLN A 295 -0.39 19.17 -2.28
C GLN A 295 0.46 19.15 -3.54
N ILE A 296 1.77 18.99 -3.36
CA ILE A 296 2.72 18.80 -4.45
C ILE A 296 2.79 17.30 -4.83
N SER A 297 3.35 17.00 -6.00
CA SER A 297 3.46 15.63 -6.52
C SER A 297 3.94 14.63 -5.48
N GLU A 298 5.06 14.91 -4.83
CA GLU A 298 5.71 14.02 -3.87
C GLU A 298 4.79 13.70 -2.68
N GLN A 299 4.05 14.68 -2.18
CA GLN A 299 3.10 14.49 -1.09
C GLN A 299 1.94 13.59 -1.51
N VAL A 300 1.42 13.79 -2.72
CA VAL A 300 0.33 12.97 -3.26
C VAL A 300 0.79 11.54 -3.50
N ILE A 301 1.98 11.33 -4.03
CA ILE A 301 2.56 9.99 -4.22
C ILE A 301 2.71 9.27 -2.87
N ARG A 302 3.18 9.97 -1.83
CA ARG A 302 3.25 9.40 -0.47
C ARG A 302 1.87 9.08 0.11
N LEU A 303 0.86 9.92 -0.15
CA LEU A 303 -0.52 9.65 0.24
C LEU A 303 -1.06 8.37 -0.44
N LEU A 304 -0.83 8.23 -1.74
CA LEU A 304 -1.24 7.05 -2.53
C LEU A 304 -0.54 5.76 -2.08
N ALA A 305 0.65 5.85 -1.49
CA ALA A 305 1.39 4.73 -0.91
C ALA A 305 1.18 4.55 0.61
N GLY A 306 0.32 5.36 1.23
CA GLY A 306 0.11 5.39 2.68
C GLY A 306 -1.00 4.46 3.17
N SER A 307 -1.50 4.75 4.38
CA SER A 307 -2.65 4.06 4.97
C SER A 307 -3.94 4.27 4.15
N PRO A 308 -5.00 3.47 4.33
CA PRO A 308 -6.25 3.63 3.58
C PRO A 308 -6.86 5.05 3.65
N ALA A 309 -6.75 5.72 4.80
CA ALA A 309 -7.18 7.10 4.96
C ALA A 309 -6.31 8.09 4.17
N GLN A 310 -4.99 7.86 4.14
CA GLN A 310 -4.07 8.65 3.31
C GLN A 310 -4.30 8.41 1.83
N GLN A 311 -4.50 7.16 1.42
CA GLN A 311 -4.86 6.83 0.04
C GLN A 311 -6.14 7.51 -0.40
N ALA A 312 -7.16 7.59 0.48
CA ALA A 312 -8.38 8.33 0.17
C ALA A 312 -8.09 9.81 -0.12
N ARG A 313 -7.31 10.47 0.74
CA ARG A 313 -6.86 11.85 0.51
C ARG A 313 -6.03 12.01 -0.76
N GLY A 314 -5.14 11.05 -1.05
CA GLY A 314 -4.32 11.04 -2.26
C GLY A 314 -5.16 10.90 -3.52
N ILE A 315 -6.16 10.02 -3.50
CA ILE A 315 -7.15 9.89 -4.58
C ILE A 315 -7.89 11.22 -4.76
N ASP A 316 -8.43 11.82 -3.69
CA ASP A 316 -9.14 13.09 -3.78
C ASP A 316 -8.25 14.21 -4.35
N ALA A 317 -6.95 14.22 -4.00
CA ALA A 317 -5.99 15.17 -4.53
C ALA A 317 -5.70 14.95 -6.01
N VAL A 318 -5.52 13.71 -6.48
CA VAL A 318 -5.36 13.39 -7.90
C VAL A 318 -6.64 13.74 -8.67
N ILE A 319 -7.82 13.50 -8.11
CA ILE A 319 -9.10 13.86 -8.72
C ILE A 319 -9.19 15.38 -8.89
N ALA A 320 -8.86 16.14 -7.85
CA ALA A 320 -8.94 17.60 -7.86
C ALA A 320 -7.88 18.26 -8.74
N ARG A 321 -6.68 17.67 -8.82
CA ARG A 321 -5.50 18.21 -9.49
C ARG A 321 -4.72 17.11 -10.23
N PRO A 322 -5.30 16.53 -11.29
CA PRO A 322 -4.73 15.36 -11.99
C PRO A 322 -3.40 15.61 -12.70
N ASP A 323 -2.98 16.86 -12.84
CA ASP A 323 -1.70 17.30 -13.39
C ASP A 323 -0.54 17.23 -12.40
N ILE A 324 -0.80 17.10 -11.10
CA ILE A 324 0.25 17.18 -10.08
C ILE A 324 1.04 15.88 -9.93
N VAL A 325 0.61 14.77 -10.52
CA VAL A 325 1.35 13.49 -10.49
C VAL A 325 1.59 12.99 -11.90
N ASP A 326 2.72 12.32 -12.09
CA ASP A 326 2.99 11.60 -13.34
C ASP A 326 1.85 10.60 -13.63
N PRO A 327 1.38 10.47 -14.88
CA PRO A 327 0.23 9.61 -15.13
C PRO A 327 0.47 8.14 -14.78
N SER A 328 1.70 7.64 -14.64
CA SER A 328 1.98 6.30 -14.11
C SER A 328 1.38 6.08 -12.71
N HIS A 329 1.27 7.12 -11.87
CA HIS A 329 0.70 7.02 -10.53
C HIS A 329 -0.82 6.82 -10.51
N TYR A 330 -1.53 7.01 -11.64
CA TYR A 330 -2.97 6.74 -11.70
C TYR A 330 -3.27 5.26 -11.47
N ILE A 331 -2.29 4.39 -11.70
CA ILE A 331 -2.41 2.94 -11.43
C ILE A 331 -2.71 2.70 -9.94
N GLN A 332 -2.11 3.50 -9.04
CA GLN A 332 -2.40 3.40 -7.61
C GLN A 332 -3.84 3.83 -7.32
N VAL A 333 -4.30 4.93 -7.92
CA VAL A 333 -5.71 5.38 -7.82
C VAL A 333 -6.67 4.29 -8.31
N ILE A 334 -6.41 3.72 -9.49
CA ILE A 334 -7.25 2.65 -10.08
C ILE A 334 -7.25 1.42 -9.19
N GLY A 335 -6.09 0.95 -8.74
CA GLY A 335 -5.96 -0.21 -7.86
C GLY A 335 -6.71 -0.03 -6.55
N THR A 336 -6.55 1.11 -5.89
CA THR A 336 -7.25 1.40 -4.63
C THR A 336 -8.78 1.51 -4.83
N LEU A 337 -9.25 2.11 -5.93
CA LEU A 337 -10.68 2.16 -6.24
C LEU A 337 -11.26 0.76 -6.50
N LEU A 338 -10.53 -0.12 -7.21
CA LEU A 338 -10.93 -1.52 -7.39
C LEU A 338 -11.01 -2.27 -6.06
N GLN A 339 -10.01 -2.12 -5.19
CA GLN A 339 -9.98 -2.75 -3.86
C GLN A 339 -11.15 -2.30 -2.97
N ARG A 340 -11.62 -1.07 -3.12
CA ARG A 340 -12.80 -0.53 -2.40
C ARG A 340 -14.13 -0.96 -3.00
N GLY A 341 -14.13 -1.61 -4.16
CA GLY A 341 -15.35 -1.95 -4.90
C GLY A 341 -15.93 -0.79 -5.71
N ASP A 342 -15.22 0.34 -5.83
CA ASP A 342 -15.61 1.50 -6.66
C ASP A 342 -15.28 1.27 -8.14
N ARG A 343 -15.77 0.16 -8.69
CA ARG A 343 -15.41 -0.35 -10.04
C ARG A 343 -15.71 0.64 -11.15
N LEU A 344 -16.79 1.41 -11.06
CA LEU A 344 -17.13 2.40 -12.08
C LEU A 344 -16.14 3.57 -12.10
N GLN A 345 -15.74 4.10 -10.94
CA GLN A 345 -14.71 5.14 -10.85
C GLN A 345 -13.35 4.60 -11.29
N ALA A 346 -12.98 3.38 -10.89
CA ALA A 346 -11.74 2.75 -11.31
C ALA A 346 -11.66 2.61 -12.84
N THR A 347 -12.75 2.15 -13.46
CA THR A 347 -12.86 2.00 -14.92
C THR A 347 -12.76 3.35 -15.64
N PHE A 348 -13.41 4.38 -15.10
CA PHE A 348 -13.28 5.74 -15.60
C PHE A 348 -11.82 6.21 -15.57
N PHE A 349 -11.14 6.11 -14.43
CA PHE A 349 -9.74 6.51 -14.31
C PHE A 349 -8.77 5.63 -15.12
N TYR A 350 -9.10 4.36 -15.35
CA TYR A 350 -8.34 3.48 -16.23
C TYR A 350 -8.35 3.96 -17.69
N TYR A 351 -9.50 4.45 -18.19
CA TYR A 351 -9.54 5.04 -19.52
C TYR A 351 -8.85 6.42 -19.56
N VAL A 352 -9.00 7.26 -18.53
CA VAL A 352 -8.24 8.52 -18.44
C VAL A 352 -6.73 8.26 -18.44
N TRP A 353 -6.27 7.29 -17.65
CA TRP A 353 -4.88 6.86 -17.58
C TRP A 353 -4.35 6.41 -18.93
N GLN A 354 -5.10 5.57 -19.67
CA GLN A 354 -4.67 5.10 -20.99
C GLN A 354 -4.42 6.26 -21.96
N VAL A 355 -5.31 7.25 -22.01
CA VAL A 355 -5.11 8.44 -22.87
C VAL A 355 -3.90 9.25 -22.41
N ARG A 356 -3.71 9.41 -21.09
CA ARG A 356 -2.63 10.25 -20.54
C ARG A 356 -1.26 9.61 -20.60
N TYR A 357 -1.16 8.30 -20.41
CA TYR A 357 0.12 7.59 -20.34
C TYR A 357 0.57 7.01 -21.68
N LEU A 358 -0.32 6.77 -22.64
CA LEU A 358 0.07 6.26 -23.96
C LEU A 358 1.07 7.16 -24.73
N PRO A 359 1.02 8.51 -24.66
CA PRO A 359 2.06 9.36 -25.22
C PRO A 359 3.45 9.09 -24.61
N TRP A 360 3.52 8.88 -23.29
CA TRP A 360 4.75 8.47 -22.60
C TRP A 360 5.23 7.12 -23.10
N ALA A 361 4.34 6.13 -23.19
CA ALA A 361 4.68 4.79 -23.68
C ALA A 361 5.15 4.77 -25.14
N ARG A 362 4.68 5.70 -25.98
CA ARG A 362 5.08 5.81 -27.40
C ARG A 362 6.42 6.50 -27.61
N LEU A 363 6.72 7.51 -26.80
CA LEU A 363 7.88 8.39 -26.99
C LEU A 363 9.01 8.13 -25.99
N GLY A 364 8.71 7.49 -24.85
CA GLY A 364 9.66 7.09 -23.84
C GLY A 364 10.41 5.80 -24.19
N SER A 365 11.07 5.23 -23.20
CA SER A 365 11.85 4.00 -23.34
C SER A 365 10.94 2.79 -23.61
N PRO A 366 11.20 2.00 -24.66
CA PRO A 366 10.48 0.76 -24.89
C PRO A 366 10.58 -0.24 -23.72
N SER A 367 11.73 -0.29 -23.04
CA SER A 367 11.95 -1.14 -21.87
C SER A 367 11.53 -0.50 -20.55
N GLY A 368 11.16 0.79 -20.56
CA GLY A 368 10.64 1.53 -19.41
C GLY A 368 9.14 1.76 -19.54
N GLU A 369 8.75 2.93 -20.03
CA GLU A 369 7.36 3.39 -20.12
C GLU A 369 6.51 2.49 -21.03
N GLY A 370 7.06 2.02 -22.15
CA GLY A 370 6.39 1.11 -23.07
C GLY A 370 6.07 -0.24 -22.43
N ALA A 371 7.06 -0.83 -21.77
CA ALA A 371 6.91 -2.09 -21.03
C ALA A 371 5.92 -1.95 -19.87
N LEU A 372 5.99 -0.86 -19.10
CA LEU A 372 5.07 -0.60 -18.00
C LEU A 372 3.63 -0.46 -18.50
N PHE A 373 3.38 0.32 -19.55
CA PHE A 373 2.05 0.46 -20.13
C PHE A 373 1.49 -0.89 -20.61
N GLY A 374 2.31 -1.68 -21.29
CA GLY A 374 1.95 -3.01 -21.77
C GLY A 374 1.59 -3.96 -20.63
N ALA A 375 2.42 -4.02 -19.59
CA ALA A 375 2.20 -4.85 -18.41
C ALA A 375 0.90 -4.49 -17.70
N ILE A 376 0.69 -3.20 -17.41
CA ILE A 376 -0.49 -2.74 -16.68
C ILE A 376 -1.77 -2.97 -17.48
N ARG A 377 -1.76 -2.72 -18.80
CA ARG A 377 -2.91 -3.01 -19.66
C ARG A 377 -3.22 -4.52 -19.70
N ALA A 378 -2.19 -5.37 -19.70
CA ALA A 378 -2.37 -6.82 -19.67
C ALA A 378 -2.93 -7.30 -18.32
N THR A 379 -2.54 -6.67 -17.21
CA THR A 379 -3.02 -6.99 -15.86
C THR A 379 -4.44 -6.49 -15.60
N LEU A 380 -4.70 -5.20 -15.78
CA LEU A 380 -5.99 -4.58 -15.40
C LEU A 380 -7.04 -4.61 -16.52
N GLY A 381 -6.59 -4.60 -17.77
CA GLY A 381 -7.46 -4.50 -18.94
C GLY A 381 -8.49 -5.63 -19.06
N PRO A 382 -8.12 -6.91 -18.89
CA PRO A 382 -9.09 -8.01 -18.96
C PRO A 382 -10.19 -7.92 -17.90
N GLU A 383 -9.86 -7.62 -16.65
CA GLU A 383 -10.85 -7.47 -15.57
C GLU A 383 -11.80 -6.30 -15.86
N ILE A 384 -11.24 -5.11 -16.12
CA ILE A 384 -12.02 -3.89 -16.33
C ILE A 384 -12.90 -4.01 -17.57
N ASN A 385 -12.33 -4.34 -18.73
CA ASN A 385 -13.09 -4.44 -19.99
C ASN A 385 -14.04 -5.64 -20.00
N GLY A 386 -13.67 -6.72 -19.32
CA GLY A 386 -14.54 -7.87 -19.08
C GLY A 386 -15.77 -7.45 -18.28
N TRP A 387 -15.61 -6.70 -17.20
CA TRP A 387 -16.71 -6.21 -16.37
C TRP A 387 -17.58 -5.17 -17.07
N ILE A 388 -17.02 -4.01 -17.48
CA ILE A 388 -17.81 -2.90 -18.05
C ILE A 388 -18.41 -3.25 -19.41
N GLY A 389 -17.79 -4.20 -20.13
CA GLY A 389 -18.31 -4.69 -21.41
C GLY A 389 -19.62 -5.49 -21.30
N SER A 390 -20.07 -5.85 -20.09
CA SER A 390 -21.40 -6.44 -19.89
C SER A 390 -22.52 -5.49 -20.31
N ASP A 391 -22.34 -4.19 -20.06
CA ASP A 391 -23.25 -3.12 -20.44
C ASP A 391 -22.58 -2.18 -21.48
N PRO A 392 -22.74 -2.44 -22.78
CA PRO A 392 -22.10 -1.62 -23.81
C PRO A 392 -22.58 -0.16 -23.84
N MET A 393 -23.77 0.14 -23.32
CA MET A 393 -24.28 1.51 -23.27
C MET A 393 -23.66 2.29 -22.14
N LEU A 394 -23.57 1.70 -20.95
CA LEU A 394 -22.81 2.29 -19.86
C LEU A 394 -21.33 2.42 -20.23
N ASN A 395 -20.73 1.41 -20.85
CA ASN A 395 -19.33 1.47 -21.30
C ASN A 395 -19.09 2.67 -22.22
N ARG A 396 -19.96 2.85 -23.22
CA ARG A 396 -19.91 4.01 -24.12
C ARG A 396 -19.97 5.33 -23.34
N GLN A 397 -20.90 5.46 -22.38
CA GLN A 397 -21.03 6.67 -21.56
C GLN A 397 -19.76 6.95 -20.73
N VAL A 398 -19.15 5.91 -20.15
CA VAL A 398 -17.90 6.05 -19.38
C VAL A 398 -16.75 6.50 -20.29
N LEU A 399 -16.63 5.94 -21.49
CA LEU A 399 -15.59 6.32 -22.45
C LEU A 399 -15.77 7.76 -22.95
N GLU A 400 -16.99 8.15 -23.31
CA GLU A 400 -17.31 9.53 -23.71
C GLU A 400 -16.99 10.52 -22.59
N ARG A 401 -17.36 10.16 -21.35
CA ARG A 401 -17.04 10.96 -20.16
C ARG A 401 -15.54 11.04 -19.91
N ALA A 402 -14.82 9.94 -19.98
CA ALA A 402 -13.36 9.90 -19.76
C ALA A 402 -12.61 10.76 -20.78
N LEU A 403 -12.96 10.67 -22.06
CA LEU A 403 -12.36 11.50 -23.12
C LEU A 403 -12.68 12.99 -22.94
N THR A 404 -13.93 13.32 -22.54
CA THR A 404 -14.34 14.71 -22.31
C THR A 404 -13.67 15.28 -21.07
N TYR A 405 -13.60 14.50 -20.00
CA TYR A 405 -12.91 14.85 -18.76
C TYR A 405 -11.43 15.08 -19.01
N GLU A 406 -10.73 14.11 -19.61
CA GLU A 406 -9.28 14.18 -19.86
C GLU A 406 -8.87 15.45 -20.62
N ARG A 407 -9.66 15.86 -21.61
CA ARG A 407 -9.39 17.08 -22.40
C ARG A 407 -9.49 18.39 -21.60
N LYS A 408 -10.29 18.42 -20.53
CA LYS A 408 -10.45 19.61 -19.68
C LYS A 408 -9.30 19.77 -18.69
N LEU A 409 -8.55 18.70 -18.47
CA LEU A 409 -7.52 18.66 -17.45
C LEU A 409 -6.19 19.23 -17.97
N PRO A 410 -5.44 19.95 -17.13
CA PRO A 410 -4.07 20.33 -17.43
C PRO A 410 -3.20 19.09 -17.70
N LEU A 411 -2.23 19.25 -18.61
CA LEU A 411 -1.21 18.24 -18.87
C LEU A 411 -0.19 18.24 -17.72
N HIS A 412 0.41 17.08 -17.47
CA HIS A 412 1.58 16.99 -16.59
C HIS A 412 2.71 17.90 -17.17
N PRO A 413 3.45 18.64 -16.33
CA PRO A 413 4.47 19.58 -16.80
C PRO A 413 5.64 18.89 -17.51
N ASP A 414 5.97 17.66 -17.11
CA ASP A 414 7.07 16.89 -17.69
C ASP A 414 6.66 16.09 -18.92
N ARG A 415 7.66 15.59 -19.64
CA ARG A 415 7.56 14.72 -20.82
C ARG A 415 8.79 13.80 -20.89
N PRO A 416 8.76 12.71 -21.70
CA PRO A 416 9.92 11.82 -21.81
C PRO A 416 11.21 12.56 -22.21
N GLU A 417 12.34 12.10 -21.70
CA GLU A 417 13.64 12.71 -21.95
C GLU A 417 13.95 12.81 -23.46
N GLY A 418 14.45 13.96 -23.90
CA GLY A 418 14.82 14.19 -25.31
C GLY A 418 13.64 14.47 -26.25
N VAL A 419 12.39 14.41 -25.78
CA VAL A 419 11.21 14.78 -26.57
C VAL A 419 11.04 16.31 -26.55
N ASP A 420 10.87 16.92 -27.71
CA ASP A 420 10.54 18.35 -27.82
C ASP A 420 9.02 18.60 -27.63
N GLU A 421 8.66 19.84 -27.27
CA GLU A 421 7.27 20.20 -26.95
C GLU A 421 6.30 19.99 -28.12
N LYS A 422 6.74 20.27 -29.34
CA LYS A 422 5.88 20.15 -30.53
C LYS A 422 5.57 18.68 -30.81
N THR A 423 6.58 17.82 -30.70
CA THR A 423 6.41 16.37 -30.83
C THR A 423 5.48 15.84 -29.73
N TRP A 424 5.68 16.29 -28.49
CA TRP A 424 4.86 15.93 -27.34
C TRP A 424 3.37 16.24 -27.53
N LEU A 425 3.06 17.51 -27.82
CA LEU A 425 1.68 17.97 -28.01
C LEU A 425 1.00 17.30 -29.20
N ARG A 426 1.73 17.09 -30.31
CA ARG A 426 1.19 16.36 -31.46
C ARG A 426 0.81 14.93 -31.09
N THR A 427 1.68 14.21 -30.39
CA THR A 427 1.41 12.81 -30.01
C THR A 427 0.25 12.70 -29.02
N ILE A 428 0.07 13.67 -28.12
CA ILE A 428 -1.12 13.73 -27.26
C ILE A 428 -2.39 13.81 -28.09
N GLU A 429 -2.46 14.72 -29.08
CA GLU A 429 -3.65 14.85 -29.94
C GLU A 429 -3.89 13.60 -30.79
N GLU A 430 -2.84 13.01 -31.36
CA GLU A 430 -2.93 11.74 -32.10
C GLU A 430 -3.46 10.59 -31.22
N VAL A 431 -3.05 10.54 -29.95
CA VAL A 431 -3.56 9.56 -28.98
C VAL A 431 -5.04 9.83 -28.66
N ARG A 432 -5.42 11.08 -28.40
CA ARG A 432 -6.82 11.46 -28.12
C ARG A 432 -7.75 11.10 -29.28
N GLU A 433 -7.36 11.43 -30.51
CA GLU A 433 -8.12 11.07 -31.72
C GLU A 433 -8.18 9.56 -31.94
N GLY A 434 -7.05 8.87 -31.75
CA GLY A 434 -6.96 7.43 -31.84
C GLY A 434 -7.89 6.73 -30.85
N ALA A 435 -7.86 7.14 -29.58
CA ALA A 435 -8.72 6.61 -28.52
C ALA A 435 -10.21 6.85 -28.82
N ALA A 436 -10.59 8.07 -29.24
CA ALA A 436 -11.97 8.36 -29.62
C ALA A 436 -12.46 7.48 -30.77
N ARG A 437 -11.62 7.26 -31.80
CA ARG A 437 -11.96 6.42 -32.96
C ARG A 437 -12.04 4.95 -32.60
N GLU A 438 -11.04 4.44 -31.89
CA GLU A 438 -10.94 3.03 -31.50
C GLU A 438 -12.05 2.65 -30.52
N TRP A 439 -12.17 3.41 -29.43
CA TRP A 439 -13.09 3.05 -28.34
C TRP A 439 -14.55 3.28 -28.73
N LEU A 440 -14.89 4.44 -29.29
CA LEU A 440 -16.29 4.76 -29.59
C LEU A 440 -16.76 4.20 -30.95
N GLY A 441 -15.83 4.04 -31.90
CA GLY A 441 -16.14 3.50 -33.24
C GLY A 441 -16.42 2.00 -33.25
N GLN A 442 -15.92 1.27 -32.25
CA GLN A 442 -16.15 -0.17 -32.10
C GLN A 442 -17.36 -0.52 -31.22
N MET A 443 -17.98 0.48 -30.56
CA MET A 443 -19.10 0.22 -29.66
C MET A 443 -20.37 -0.20 -30.42
N PRO A 444 -21.07 -1.26 -29.97
CA PRO A 444 -22.33 -1.65 -30.57
C PRO A 444 -23.42 -0.64 -30.20
N VAL A 445 -23.83 0.20 -31.16
CA VAL A 445 -24.88 1.23 -30.94
C VAL A 445 -26.23 0.89 -31.59
N THR A 446 -26.28 -0.10 -32.47
CA THR A 446 -27.54 -0.54 -33.11
C THR A 446 -28.10 -1.78 -32.42
N PRO A 447 -29.42 -2.03 -32.49
CA PRO A 447 -30.01 -3.24 -31.92
C PRO A 447 -29.37 -4.54 -32.41
N ASP A 448 -28.99 -4.64 -33.68
CA ASP A 448 -28.37 -5.84 -34.24
C ASP A 448 -26.89 -5.97 -33.84
N ALA A 449 -26.17 -4.85 -33.69
CA ALA A 449 -24.82 -4.86 -33.13
C ALA A 449 -24.84 -5.27 -31.65
N LEU A 450 -25.83 -4.81 -30.88
CA LEU A 450 -26.02 -5.20 -29.48
C LEU A 450 -26.34 -6.69 -29.33
N LYS A 451 -27.19 -7.26 -30.20
CA LYS A 451 -27.43 -8.72 -30.24
C LYS A 451 -26.16 -9.50 -30.57
N THR A 452 -25.39 -9.01 -31.55
CA THR A 452 -24.12 -9.63 -31.95
C THR A 452 -23.09 -9.59 -30.81
N TRP A 453 -23.01 -8.45 -30.10
CA TRP A 453 -22.18 -8.27 -28.92
C TRP A 453 -22.55 -9.25 -27.81
N ALA A 454 -23.83 -9.30 -27.46
CA ALA A 454 -24.36 -10.21 -26.44
C ALA A 454 -24.06 -11.68 -26.77
N LYS A 455 -24.27 -12.08 -28.03
CA LYS A 455 -23.95 -13.44 -28.50
C LYS A 455 -22.46 -13.75 -28.34
N ARG A 456 -21.57 -12.87 -28.82
CA ARG A 456 -20.11 -13.07 -28.69
C ARG A 456 -19.69 -13.18 -27.23
N ARG A 457 -20.24 -12.37 -26.35
CA ARG A 457 -19.90 -12.43 -24.91
C ARG A 457 -20.35 -13.74 -24.29
N ALA A 458 -21.57 -14.19 -24.57
CA ALA A 458 -22.06 -15.49 -24.14
C ALA A 458 -21.19 -16.65 -24.65
N GLU A 459 -20.77 -16.62 -25.92
CA GLU A 459 -19.87 -17.62 -26.51
C GLU A 459 -18.48 -17.67 -25.85
N ASN A 460 -18.03 -16.56 -25.24
CA ASN A 460 -16.75 -16.45 -24.54
C ASN A 460 -16.87 -16.56 -23.01
N GLY A 461 -18.05 -16.92 -22.47
CA GLY A 461 -18.27 -16.99 -21.02
C GLY A 461 -18.17 -15.63 -20.30
N LEU A 462 -18.36 -14.52 -21.02
CA LEU A 462 -18.29 -13.17 -20.46
C LEU A 462 -19.70 -12.68 -20.04
N PRO A 463 -19.80 -11.90 -18.94
CA PRO A 463 -21.08 -11.39 -18.44
C PRO A 463 -21.76 -10.48 -19.47
N ASN A 464 -23.08 -10.50 -19.57
CA ASN A 464 -23.83 -9.67 -20.52
C ASN A 464 -25.14 -9.19 -19.88
N GLY A 465 -25.33 -7.87 -19.81
CA GLY A 465 -26.41 -7.23 -19.05
C GLY A 465 -25.92 -6.02 -18.26
N PRO A 466 -26.75 -5.42 -17.41
CA PRO A 466 -26.33 -4.34 -16.53
C PRO A 466 -25.11 -4.75 -15.70
N VAL A 467 -24.18 -3.81 -15.48
CA VAL A 467 -23.04 -4.08 -14.60
C VAL A 467 -23.51 -4.35 -13.17
N GLU A 468 -22.90 -5.35 -12.54
CA GLU A 468 -23.08 -5.64 -11.12
C GLU A 468 -21.97 -4.99 -10.29
N HIS A 469 -22.26 -4.62 -9.04
CA HIS A 469 -21.29 -4.06 -8.10
C HIS A 469 -20.51 -2.84 -8.64
N SER A 470 -21.25 -1.85 -9.17
CA SER A 470 -20.65 -0.63 -9.74
C SER A 470 -19.95 0.28 -8.73
N GLY A 471 -20.25 0.12 -7.43
CA GLY A 471 -19.73 0.98 -6.37
C GLY A 471 -20.31 2.40 -6.44
N THR A 472 -19.49 3.39 -6.08
CA THR A 472 -19.91 4.79 -6.08
C THR A 472 -20.14 5.31 -7.51
N PRO A 473 -21.28 5.98 -7.80
CA PRO A 473 -21.54 6.59 -9.10
C PRO A 473 -20.45 7.60 -9.52
N LEU A 474 -20.30 7.83 -10.83
CA LEU A 474 -19.45 8.90 -11.34
C LEU A 474 -20.08 10.27 -11.03
N PRO A 475 -19.34 11.22 -10.43
CA PRO A 475 -19.83 12.57 -10.24
C PRO A 475 -20.32 13.23 -11.53
N ASP A 476 -21.43 13.98 -11.45
CA ASP A 476 -22.02 14.62 -12.61
C ASP A 476 -21.11 15.67 -13.25
N HIS A 477 -20.30 16.35 -12.45
CA HIS A 477 -19.35 17.37 -12.93
C HIS A 477 -18.16 16.79 -13.70
N TRP A 478 -18.03 15.46 -13.80
CA TRP A 478 -17.03 14.80 -14.66
C TRP A 478 -17.51 14.65 -16.12
N GLN A 479 -18.76 15.02 -16.43
CA GLN A 479 -19.29 15.10 -17.80
C GLN A 479 -18.63 16.18 -18.63
#